data_AF-A0AA97EK52-F1
#
_entry.id   AF-A0AA97EK52-F1
#
_cell.length_a   1.000
_cell.length_b   1.000
_cell.length_c   1.000
_cell.angle_alpha   90.00
_cell.angle_beta   90.00
_cell.angle_gamma   90.00
#
_symmetry.space_group_name_H-M   'P 1'
#
loop_
_entity.id
_entity.type
_entity.pdbx_description
1 polymer ?
#
loop_
_entity_poly.entity_id
_entity_poly.type
_entity_poly.pdbx_seq_one_letter_code
_entity_poly.pdbx_strand_id
1 'polypeptide(L)'
;MEQFELFDQVQLTEAIPLSGEMSNALEPWAVAPVGTTGTIVEVLEPGEAFLVELFGDWVVLEDEAGLKRSTHEHPSAFRETLGVEVVKAAHMNLLHRPNPVKSDLFRLLDAMPESLLAEVQDFAEFLQQRHGPAPHPSSVTQ
;
A
#
# COMPACT_ATOMS: atom_id res chain seq x y z
N MET A 1 -16.03 9.00 15.87
CA MET A 1 -15.49 7.77 15.27
C MET A 1 -14.61 8.22 14.13
N GLU A 2 -13.33 7.84 14.13
CA GLU A 2 -12.46 8.14 13.00
C GLU A 2 -13.00 7.39 11.78
N GLN A 3 -13.29 8.12 10.72
CA GLN A 3 -13.75 7.53 9.46
C GLN A 3 -12.51 7.20 8.63
N PHE A 4 -12.33 5.92 8.32
CA PHE A 4 -11.26 5.46 7.45
C PHE A 4 -11.65 5.61 5.98
N GLU A 5 -10.65 5.83 5.13
CA GLU A 5 -10.79 6.02 3.70
C GLU A 5 -9.90 5.05 2.90
N LEU A 6 -10.21 4.90 1.62
CA LEU A 6 -9.37 4.15 0.68
C LEU A 6 -7.92 4.65 0.75
N PHE A 7 -6.98 3.70 0.84
CA PHE A 7 -5.54 3.89 0.99
C PHE A 7 -5.03 4.40 2.34
N ASP A 8 -5.90 4.59 3.34
CA ASP A 8 -5.44 4.84 4.70
C ASP A 8 -4.54 3.69 5.17
N GLN A 9 -3.40 4.06 5.74
CA GLN A 9 -2.54 3.11 6.45
C GLN A 9 -3.06 2.94 7.86
N VAL A 10 -3.28 1.68 8.22
CA VAL A 10 -3.87 1.29 9.49
C VAL A 10 -2.95 0.33 10.24
N GLN A 11 -3.18 0.22 11.54
CA GLN A 11 -2.56 -0.77 12.40
C GLN A 11 -3.62 -1.58 13.12
N LEU A 12 -3.49 -2.90 13.11
CA LEU A 12 -4.39 -3.78 13.83
C LEU A 12 -4.23 -3.61 15.34
N THR A 13 -5.35 -3.50 16.05
CA THR A 13 -5.41 -3.49 17.52
C THR A 13 -5.68 -4.87 18.12
N GLU A 14 -6.07 -5.83 17.28
CA GLU A 14 -6.27 -7.23 17.63
C GLU A 14 -5.62 -8.15 16.59
N ALA A 15 -5.40 -9.41 16.95
CA ALA A 15 -4.91 -10.40 16.01
C ALA A 15 -6.06 -10.91 15.12
N ILE A 16 -5.81 -11.02 13.82
CA ILE A 16 -6.84 -11.40 12.84
C ILE A 16 -6.43 -12.69 12.13
N PRO A 17 -7.31 -13.71 12.06
CA PRO A 17 -7.05 -14.91 11.27
C PRO A 17 -6.83 -14.55 9.80
N LEU A 18 -5.83 -15.16 9.19
CA LEU A 18 -5.58 -15.03 7.76
C LEU A 18 -6.23 -16.22 7.06
N SER A 19 -6.97 -15.94 5.99
CA SER A 19 -7.47 -16.96 5.07
C SER A 19 -6.32 -17.71 4.37
N GLY A 20 -5.16 -17.05 4.24
CA GLY A 20 -4.01 -17.52 3.48
C GLY A 20 -4.17 -17.35 1.96
N GLU A 21 -5.34 -16.88 1.52
CA GLU A 21 -5.59 -16.50 0.14
C GLU A 21 -4.90 -15.14 -0.11
N MET A 22 -4.33 -14.95 -1.31
CA MET A 22 -3.66 -13.69 -1.68
C MET A 22 -2.42 -13.33 -0.82
N SER A 23 -1.69 -14.32 -0.30
CA SER A 23 -0.43 -14.13 0.40
C SER A 23 0.78 -14.32 -0.53
N ASN A 24 1.79 -13.47 -0.39
CA ASN A 24 3.13 -13.71 -0.92
C ASN A 24 4.17 -13.82 0.19
N ALA A 25 3.73 -14.04 1.44
CA ALA A 25 4.63 -14.10 2.58
C ALA A 25 5.67 -15.22 2.43
N LEU A 26 6.90 -14.93 2.87
CA LEU A 26 8.01 -15.88 2.87
C LEU A 26 7.67 -17.18 3.60
N GLU A 27 6.88 -17.05 4.67
CA GLU A 27 6.41 -18.14 5.51
C GLU A 27 4.88 -18.11 5.56
N PRO A 28 4.21 -19.27 5.70
CA PRO A 28 2.77 -19.28 5.83
C PRO A 28 2.36 -18.71 7.20
N TRP A 29 1.53 -17.67 7.19
CA TRP A 29 0.94 -17.09 8.39
C TRP A 29 -0.52 -17.52 8.50
N ALA A 30 -0.89 -18.08 9.65
CA ALA A 30 -2.29 -18.39 9.95
C ALA A 30 -3.04 -17.20 10.58
N VAL A 31 -2.31 -16.25 11.16
CA VAL A 31 -2.85 -15.11 11.91
C VAL A 31 -1.92 -13.91 11.71
N ALA A 32 -2.50 -12.74 11.43
CA ALA A 32 -1.80 -11.46 11.53
C ALA A 32 -1.83 -10.99 12.99
N PRO A 33 -0.67 -10.76 13.64
CA PRO A 33 -0.63 -10.36 15.04
C PRO A 33 -1.12 -8.91 15.27
N VAL A 34 -1.35 -8.58 16.55
CA VAL A 34 -1.57 -7.20 16.98
C VAL A 34 -0.39 -6.33 16.56
N GLY A 35 -0.67 -5.12 16.07
CA GLY A 35 0.36 -4.20 15.59
C GLY A 35 0.74 -4.38 14.13
N THR A 36 0.22 -5.42 13.46
CA THR A 36 0.38 -5.56 12.00
C THR A 36 -0.20 -4.35 11.29
N THR A 37 0.59 -3.80 10.39
CA THR A 37 0.20 -2.65 9.58
C THR A 37 -0.45 -3.11 8.29
N GLY A 38 -1.41 -2.36 7.78
CA GLY A 38 -2.02 -2.61 6.49
C GLY A 38 -2.44 -1.34 5.78
N THR A 39 -2.95 -1.51 4.57
CA THR A 39 -3.57 -0.43 3.78
C THR A 39 -5.00 -0.84 3.44
N ILE A 40 -5.94 0.09 3.58
CA ILE A 40 -7.31 -0.12 3.13
C ILE A 40 -7.34 -0.12 1.60
N VAL A 41 -7.73 -1.26 1.03
CA VAL A 41 -7.84 -1.46 -0.43
C VAL A 41 -9.29 -1.43 -0.90
N GLU A 42 -10.25 -1.57 0.00
CA GLU A 42 -11.68 -1.39 -0.30
C GLU A 42 -12.48 -0.94 0.93
N VAL A 43 -13.48 -0.10 0.71
CA VAL A 43 -14.47 0.29 1.73
C VAL A 43 -15.76 -0.51 1.47
N LEU A 44 -16.00 -1.54 2.27
CA LEU A 44 -17.19 -2.39 2.13
C LEU A 44 -18.42 -1.72 2.75
N GLU A 45 -18.27 -1.30 4.01
CA GLU A 45 -19.31 -0.60 4.77
C GLU A 45 -18.67 0.59 5.49
N PRO A 46 -18.99 1.84 5.07
CA PRO A 46 -18.36 3.03 5.62
C PRO A 46 -18.47 3.12 7.14
N GLY A 47 -17.32 3.07 7.83
CA GLY A 47 -17.23 3.17 9.28
C GLY A 47 -17.44 1.84 10.03
N GLU A 48 -17.69 0.74 9.32
CA GLU A 48 -17.92 -0.57 9.94
C GLU A 48 -16.90 -1.62 9.48
N ALA A 49 -16.75 -1.83 8.16
CA ALA A 49 -15.95 -2.90 7.60
C ALA A 49 -15.17 -2.47 6.35
N PHE A 50 -13.91 -2.94 6.27
CA PHE A 50 -12.95 -2.57 5.25
C PHE A 50 -12.18 -3.80 4.78
N LEU A 51 -11.82 -3.85 3.50
CA LEU A 51 -10.86 -4.82 3.01
C LEU A 51 -9.46 -4.22 3.16
N VAL A 52 -8.57 -4.93 3.87
CA VAL A 52 -7.25 -4.44 4.25
C VAL A 52 -6.19 -5.41 3.76
N GLU A 53 -5.24 -4.90 2.99
CA GLU A 53 -4.01 -5.62 2.67
C GLU A 53 -3.05 -5.50 3.86
N LEU A 54 -2.71 -6.63 4.47
CA LEU A 54 -1.87 -6.71 5.67
C LEU A 54 -0.43 -7.04 5.30
N PHE A 55 0.53 -6.28 5.84
CA PHE A 55 1.92 -6.37 5.44
C PHE A 55 2.82 -6.98 6.51
N GLY A 56 3.74 -7.84 6.07
CA GLY A 56 4.81 -8.43 6.87
C GLY A 56 6.11 -7.66 6.74
N ASP A 57 7.23 -8.37 6.77
CA ASP A 57 8.54 -7.75 6.69
C ASP A 57 8.91 -7.34 5.26
N TRP A 58 10.02 -6.61 5.17
CA TRP A 58 10.66 -6.30 3.89
C TRP A 58 11.29 -7.57 3.30
N VAL A 59 11.03 -7.79 2.03
CA VAL A 59 11.56 -8.88 1.24
C VAL A 59 12.11 -8.36 -0.09
N VAL A 60 12.95 -9.15 -0.71
CA VAL A 60 13.41 -8.97 -2.09
C VAL A 60 13.18 -10.26 -2.86
N LEU A 61 12.87 -10.16 -4.15
CA LEU A 61 12.82 -11.30 -5.05
C LEU A 61 14.23 -11.58 -5.59
N GLU A 62 14.82 -12.70 -5.21
CA GLU A 62 16.08 -13.21 -5.77
C GLU A 62 15.73 -14.27 -6.82
N ASP A 63 15.58 -13.88 -8.09
CA ASP A 63 15.39 -14.73 -9.29
C ASP A 63 14.84 -16.14 -9.00
N GLU A 64 15.62 -17.19 -9.27
CA GLU A 64 15.21 -18.60 -9.10
C GLU A 64 15.09 -19.05 -7.63
N ALA A 65 15.60 -18.26 -6.68
CA ALA A 65 15.58 -18.56 -5.25
C ALA A 65 14.30 -18.09 -4.55
N GLY A 66 13.47 -17.28 -5.22
CA GLY A 66 12.22 -16.77 -4.68
C GLY A 66 12.42 -15.58 -3.73
N LEU A 67 11.58 -15.45 -2.72
CA LEU A 67 11.63 -14.33 -1.79
C LEU A 67 12.68 -14.55 -0.70
N LYS A 68 13.28 -13.45 -0.23
CA LYS A 68 14.21 -13.44 0.90
C LYS A 68 14.03 -12.20 1.75
N ARG A 69 14.24 -12.32 3.06
CA ARG A 69 14.23 -11.19 4.00
C ARG A 69 15.21 -10.11 3.55
N SER A 70 14.77 -8.87 3.66
CA SER A 70 15.52 -7.68 3.30
C SER A 70 15.23 -6.56 4.31
N THR A 71 15.72 -5.37 4.01
CA THR A 71 15.44 -4.15 4.76
C THR A 71 14.91 -3.08 3.81
N HIS A 72 14.22 -2.07 4.35
CA HIS A 72 13.57 -1.02 3.56
C HIS A 72 14.55 -0.17 2.73
N GLU A 73 15.84 -0.19 3.08
CA GLU A 73 16.90 0.53 2.39
C GLU A 73 17.36 -0.17 1.10
N HIS A 74 17.02 -1.45 0.92
CA HIS A 74 17.42 -2.18 -0.27
C HIS A 74 16.60 -1.68 -1.49
N PRO A 75 17.24 -1.33 -2.63
CA PRO A 75 16.56 -0.65 -3.75
C PRO A 75 15.38 -1.41 -4.36
N SER A 76 15.43 -2.74 -4.32
CA SER A 76 14.40 -3.62 -4.86
C SER A 76 13.53 -4.25 -3.77
N ALA A 77 13.64 -3.79 -2.52
CA ALA A 77 12.82 -4.33 -1.45
C ALA A 77 11.39 -3.80 -1.51
N PHE A 78 10.46 -4.68 -1.17
CA PHE A 78 9.05 -4.39 -0.97
C PHE A 78 8.57 -5.13 0.26
N ARG A 79 7.39 -4.79 0.79
CA ARG A 79 6.82 -5.52 1.92
C ARG A 79 6.04 -6.72 1.42
N GLU A 80 6.21 -7.85 2.08
CA GLU A 80 5.36 -9.00 1.81
C GLU A 80 3.92 -8.71 2.26
N THR A 81 2.97 -9.28 1.54
CA THR A 81 1.55 -9.30 1.82
C THR A 81 1.26 -10.60 2.57
N LEU A 82 0.87 -10.45 3.85
CA LEU A 82 0.45 -11.57 4.69
C LEU A 82 -0.90 -12.12 4.23
N GLY A 83 -1.80 -11.23 3.82
CA GLY A 83 -3.11 -11.54 3.28
C GLY A 83 -3.95 -10.29 3.07
N VAL A 84 -5.11 -10.46 2.43
CA VAL A 84 -6.10 -9.41 2.21
C VAL A 84 -7.37 -9.80 2.94
N GLU A 85 -7.70 -9.12 4.02
CA GLU A 85 -8.74 -9.55 4.95
C GLU A 85 -9.77 -8.48 5.24
N VAL A 86 -10.98 -8.92 5.58
CA VAL A 86 -12.04 -8.02 6.06
C VAL A 86 -11.79 -7.66 7.52
N VAL A 87 -11.58 -6.38 7.79
CA VAL A 87 -11.26 -5.84 9.12
C VAL A 87 -12.33 -4.83 9.54
N LYS A 88 -12.77 -4.93 10.80
CA LYS A 88 -13.72 -3.98 11.37
C LYS A 88 -13.03 -2.68 11.80
N ALA A 89 -13.74 -1.57 11.69
CA ALA A 89 -13.26 -0.25 12.12
C ALA A 89 -12.71 -0.24 13.56
N ALA A 90 -13.38 -0.95 14.48
CA ALA A 90 -12.99 -1.02 15.89
C ALA A 90 -11.65 -1.74 16.12
N HIS A 91 -11.16 -2.50 15.14
CA HIS A 91 -9.97 -3.34 15.24
C HIS A 91 -8.75 -2.67 14.60
N MET A 92 -8.86 -1.37 14.28
CA MET A 92 -7.84 -0.61 13.57
C MET A 92 -7.59 0.74 14.25
N ASN A 93 -6.33 1.16 14.22
CA ASN A 93 -5.94 2.54 14.45
C ASN A 93 -5.41 3.14 13.15
N LEU A 94 -5.72 4.40 12.88
CA LEU A 94 -5.15 5.12 11.76
C LEU A 94 -3.68 5.46 12.05
N LEU A 95 -2.76 5.03 11.18
CA LEU A 95 -1.35 5.40 11.26
C LEU A 95 -1.04 6.62 10.39
N HIS A 96 -1.48 6.59 9.15
CA HIS A 96 -1.17 7.63 8.17
C HIS A 96 -2.26 7.71 7.11
N ARG A 97 -2.69 8.93 6.79
CA ARG A 97 -3.50 9.18 5.60
C ARG A 97 -2.57 9.48 4.43
N PRO A 98 -2.67 8.79 3.29
CA PRO A 98 -1.90 9.13 2.12
C PRO A 98 -2.23 10.54 1.64
N ASN A 99 -1.37 11.08 0.77
CA ASN A 99 -1.61 12.39 0.18
C ASN A 99 -2.98 12.40 -0.55
N PRO A 100 -3.92 13.27 -0.17
CA PRO A 100 -5.28 13.28 -0.72
C PRO A 100 -5.30 13.44 -2.24
N VAL A 101 -4.33 14.17 -2.80
CA VAL A 101 -4.18 14.33 -4.25
C VAL A 101 -3.93 13.00 -4.95
N LYS A 102 -3.14 12.10 -4.33
CA LYS A 102 -2.84 10.79 -4.92
C LYS A 102 -4.05 9.85 -4.85
N SER A 103 -4.74 9.82 -3.71
CA SER A 103 -5.94 8.99 -3.55
C SER A 103 -7.07 9.45 -4.46
N ASP A 104 -7.28 10.76 -4.59
CA ASP A 104 -8.31 11.32 -5.47
C ASP A 104 -7.98 11.08 -6.95
N LEU A 105 -6.71 11.24 -7.34
CA LEU A 105 -6.28 10.92 -8.69
C LEU A 105 -6.50 9.43 -9.01
N PHE A 106 -6.17 8.52 -8.09
CA PHE A 106 -6.41 7.09 -8.31
C PHE A 106 -7.89 6.78 -8.54
N ARG A 107 -8.78 7.30 -7.68
CA ARG A 107 -10.23 7.13 -7.85
C ARG A 107 -10.72 7.68 -9.19
N LEU A 108 -10.16 8.81 -9.62
CA LEU A 108 -10.50 9.40 -10.91
C LEU A 108 -10.04 8.49 -12.06
N LEU A 109 -8.81 7.99 -12.01
CA LEU A 109 -8.23 7.11 -13.04
C LEU A 109 -9.03 5.80 -13.18
N ASP A 110 -9.41 5.17 -12.06
CA ASP A 110 -10.17 3.90 -12.07
C ASP A 110 -11.54 4.01 -12.79
N ALA A 111 -12.15 5.20 -12.75
CA ALA A 111 -13.42 5.47 -13.43
C ALA A 111 -13.28 5.90 -14.90
N MET A 112 -12.06 6.11 -15.41
CA MET A 112 -11.84 6.60 -16.78
C MET A 112 -11.80 5.47 -17.81
N PRO A 113 -12.30 5.70 -19.04
CA PRO A 113 -12.06 4.77 -20.15
C PRO A 113 -10.58 4.82 -20.59
N GLU A 114 -10.08 3.70 -21.12
CA GLU A 114 -8.67 3.54 -21.54
C GLU A 114 -8.17 4.67 -22.47
N SER A 115 -9.02 5.15 -23.39
CA SER A 115 -8.65 6.24 -24.31
C SER A 115 -8.33 7.54 -23.58
N LEU A 116 -9.05 7.84 -22.50
CA LEU A 116 -8.82 9.05 -21.70
C LEU A 116 -7.64 8.85 -20.76
N LEU A 117 -7.43 7.63 -20.25
CA LEU A 117 -6.23 7.28 -19.48
C LEU A 117 -4.95 7.52 -20.27
N ALA A 118 -4.93 7.16 -21.56
CA ALA A 118 -3.80 7.44 -22.44
C ALA A 118 -3.50 8.94 -22.56
N GLU A 119 -4.54 9.77 -22.73
CA GLU A 119 -4.37 11.24 -22.77
C GLU A 119 -3.83 11.81 -21.45
N VAL A 120 -4.30 11.28 -20.32
CA VAL A 120 -3.82 11.67 -18.99
C VAL A 120 -2.36 11.25 -18.78
N GLN A 121 -1.97 10.07 -19.27
CA GLN A 121 -0.58 9.62 -19.24
C GLN A 121 0.32 10.56 -20.05
N ASP A 122 -0.03 10.84 -21.30
CA ASP A 122 0.72 11.77 -22.18
C ASP A 122 0.89 13.14 -21.52
N PHE A 123 -0.17 13.65 -20.90
CA PHE A 123 -0.14 14.92 -20.19
C PHE A 123 0.77 14.89 -18.96
N ALA A 124 0.73 13.80 -18.17
CA ALA A 124 1.60 13.63 -17.01
C ALA A 124 3.08 13.55 -17.41
N GLU A 125 3.40 12.82 -18.48
CA GLU A 125 4.75 12.73 -19.04
C GLU A 125 5.24 14.10 -19.53
N PHE A 126 4.39 14.86 -20.23
CA PHE A 126 4.67 16.23 -20.64
C PHE A 126 5.01 17.13 -19.43
N LEU A 127 4.24 17.04 -18.34
CA LEU A 127 4.51 17.82 -17.13
C LEU A 127 5.86 17.43 -16.50
N GLN A 128 6.19 16.14 -16.42
CA GLN A 128 7.47 15.68 -15.89
C GLN A 128 8.65 16.25 -16.69
N GLN A 129 8.56 16.21 -18.03
CA GLN A 129 9.59 16.77 -18.91
C GLN A 129 9.73 18.29 -18.72
N ARG A 130 8.62 19.01 -18.55
CA ARG A 130 8.60 20.47 -18.37
C ARG A 130 9.23 20.92 -17.05
N HIS A 131 9.04 20.16 -15.98
CA HIS A 131 9.54 20.54 -14.65
C HIS A 131 10.96 20.05 -14.36
N GLY A 132 11.52 19.17 -15.21
CA GLY A 132 12.82 18.54 -15.00
C GLY A 132 12.82 17.56 -13.82
N PRO A 133 13.81 16.65 -13.70
CA PRO A 133 13.93 15.80 -12.52
C PRO A 133 14.12 16.66 -11.28
N ALA A 134 13.43 16.32 -10.19
CA ALA A 134 13.63 16.97 -8.89
C ALA A 134 15.12 16.89 -8.51
N PRO A 135 15.73 17.96 -7.95
CA PRO A 135 17.14 17.93 -7.57
C PRO A 135 17.37 16.83 -6.51
N HIS A 136 18.33 15.94 -6.79
CA HIS A 136 18.83 14.97 -5.81
C HIS A 136 19.35 15.70 -4.55
N PRO A 137 18.97 15.30 -3.33
CA PRO A 137 19.54 15.82 -2.10
C PRO A 137 20.89 15.16 -1.85
N SER A 138 21.89 15.47 -2.67
CA SER A 138 23.27 15.02 -2.46
C SER A 138 24.24 16.01 -3.09
N SER A 139 24.36 17.19 -2.48
CA SER A 139 25.50 18.11 -2.62
C SER A 139 25.40 19.23 -1.57
N VAL A 140 25.43 18.88 -0.30
CA VAL A 140 25.95 19.78 0.73
C VAL A 140 26.93 18.97 1.57
N THR A 141 28.20 19.00 1.16
CA THR A 141 29.30 18.67 2.06
C THR A 141 30.42 19.65 1.79
N GLN A 142 30.56 20.55 2.77
CA GLN A 142 31.71 21.35 3.21
C GLN A 142 32.59 22.05 2.16
#